data_AF-A0A7L5Z8I9-F1
#
_entry.id   AF-A0A7L5Z8I9-F1
#
_cell.length_a   1.000
_cell.length_b   1.000
_cell.length_c   1.000
_cell.angle_alpha   90.00
_cell.angle_beta   90.00
_cell.angle_gamma   90.00
#
_symmetry.space_group_name_H-M   'P 1'
#
loop_
_entity.id
_entity.type
_entity.pdbx_description
1 polymer ?
#
loop_
_entity_poly.entity_id
_entity_poly.type
_entity_poly.pdbx_seq_one_letter_code
_entity_poly.pdbx_strand_id
1 'polypeptide(L)' 'MSRLGREALVLAACLALTAGFVDAVGFLELGGFFLSFMSGNTTRLGVGLAANEVTVLSRAGLLIGMFVAGVTLASLLPET' A
#
# COMPACT_ATOMS: atom_id res chain seq x y z
N MET A 1 3.09 21.80 -13.91
CA MET A 1 2.75 21.70 -12.47
C MET A 1 1.42 22.40 -12.26
N SER A 2 0.31 21.65 -12.29
CA SER A 2 -1.03 22.21 -12.08
C SER A 2 -1.11 22.81 -10.68
N ARG A 3 -1.64 24.04 -10.57
CA ARG A 3 -1.93 24.64 -9.26
C ARG A 3 -3.12 23.87 -8.67
N LEU A 4 -2.85 22.85 -7.86
CA LEU A 4 -3.91 22.24 -7.04
C LEU A 4 -4.50 23.34 -6.17
N GLY A 5 -5.83 23.50 -6.21
CA GLY A 5 -6.54 24.42 -5.32
C GLY A 5 -6.26 24.05 -3.86
N ARG A 6 -6.35 25.04 -2.96
CA ARG A 6 -6.14 24.84 -1.51
C ARG A 6 -7.01 23.70 -0.96
N GLU A 7 -8.24 23.60 -1.45
CA GLU A 7 -9.20 22.52 -1.17
C GLU A 7 -8.64 21.14 -1.54
N ALA A 8 -8.06 21.01 -2.74
CA ALA A 8 -7.50 19.76 -3.23
C ALA A 8 -6.25 19.35 -2.43
N LEU A 9 -5.46 20.32 -1.96
CA LEU A 9 -4.34 20.05 -1.06
C LEU A 9 -4.80 19.53 0.31
N VAL A 10 -5.88 20.10 0.86
CA VAL A 10 -6.46 19.63 2.13
C VAL A 10 -7.00 18.21 1.98
N LEU A 11 -7.74 17.93 0.90
CA LEU A 11 -8.22 16.58 0.58
C LEU A 11 -7.07 15.58 0.42
N ALA A 12 -6.03 15.94 -0.34
CA ALA A 12 -4.85 15.10 -0.52
C ALA A 12 -4.13 14.83 0.80
N ALA A 13 -4.01 15.85 1.68
CA ALA A 13 -3.41 15.70 3.00
C ALA A 13 -4.24 14.76 3.89
N CYS A 14 -5.57 14.93 3.92
CA CYS A 14 -6.46 14.04 4.65
C CYS A 14 -6.33 12.59 4.17
N LEU A 15 -6.41 12.36 2.85
CA LEU A 15 -6.27 11.03 2.25
C LEU A 15 -4.91 10.39 2.55
N ALA A 16 -3.82 11.16 2.47
CA ALA A 16 -2.48 10.68 2.81
C ALA A 16 -2.38 10.29 4.29
N LEU A 17 -3.04 11.04 5.17
CA LEU A 17 -3.03 10.79 6.61
C LEU A 17 -3.83 9.54 6.98
N THR A 18 -5.01 9.33 6.36
CA THR A 18 -5.77 8.07 6.52
C THR A 18 -5.01 6.87 5.94
N ALA A 19 -4.40 7.02 4.76
CA ALA A 19 -3.61 5.95 4.16
C ALA A 19 -2.42 5.55 5.06
N GLY A 20 -1.69 6.53 5.61
CA GLY A 20 -0.60 6.29 6.53
C GLY A 20 -1.05 5.67 7.87
N PHE A 21 -2.20 6.10 8.41
CA PHE A 21 -2.77 5.51 9.61
C PHE A 21 -3.13 4.04 9.42
N VAL A 22 -3.83 3.72 8.32
CA VAL A 22 -4.18 2.33 7.96
C VAL A 22 -2.92 1.50 7.82
N ASP A 23 -1.85 2.05 7.24
CA ASP A 23 -0.58 1.34 7.08
C ASP A 23 0.12 1.04 8.41
N ALA A 24 0.09 1.99 9.36
CA ALA A 24 0.63 1.78 10.71
C ALA A 24 -0.16 0.72 11.49
N VAL A 25 -1.50 0.73 11.41
CA VAL A 25 -2.35 -0.30 12.02
C VAL A 25 -2.10 -1.65 11.38
N GLY A 26 -2.04 -1.72 10.05
CA GLY A 26 -1.70 -2.94 9.32
C GLY A 26 -0.33 -3.50 9.69
N PHE A 27 0.66 -2.63 9.87
CA PHE A 27 2.00 -3.05 10.30
C PHE A 27 1.99 -3.73 11.68
N LEU A 28 1.22 -3.20 12.62
CA LEU A 28 1.08 -3.77 13.96
C LEU A 28 0.34 -5.12 13.91
N GLU A 29 -0.76 -5.19 13.15
CA GLU A 29 -1.60 -6.40 13.05
C GLU A 29 -0.94 -7.54 12.25
N LEU A 30 -0.22 -7.22 11.16
CA LEU A 30 0.40 -8.22 10.30
C LEU A 30 1.80 -8.68 10.78
N GLY A 31 2.26 -8.22 11.95
CA GLY A 31 3.57 -8.58 12.47
C GLY A 31 4.73 -7.98 11.65
N GLY A 32 4.52 -6.77 11.13
CA GLY A 32 5.52 -5.95 10.46
C GLY A 32 5.34 -5.75 8.96
N PHE A 33 4.29 -6.25 8.32
CA PHE A 33 4.07 -5.98 6.88
C PHE A 33 3.23 -4.72 6.67
N PHE A 34 3.54 -3.96 5.62
CA PHE A 34 2.81 -2.73 5.31
C PHE A 34 1.63 -3.07 4.38
N LEU A 35 0.49 -2.38 4.49
CA LEU A 35 -0.62 -2.47 3.55
C LEU A 35 -0.39 -1.61 2.29
N SER A 36 0.39 -0.54 2.39
CA SER A 36 0.55 0.50 1.35
C SER A 36 2.01 0.80 1.01
N PHE A 37 2.97 0.70 1.93
CA PHE A 37 4.41 0.91 1.66
C PHE A 37 5.04 -0.24 0.86
N MET A 38 4.75 -0.31 -0.44
CA MET A 38 5.14 -1.42 -1.31
C MET A 38 6.66 -1.55 -1.53
N SER A 39 7.46 -0.49 -1.36
CA SER A 39 8.93 -0.59 -1.40
C SER A 39 9.46 -1.56 -0.33
N GLY A 40 8.90 -1.53 0.88
CA GLY A 40 9.29 -2.43 1.97
C GLY A 40 8.80 -3.87 1.79
N ASN A 41 7.56 -4.06 1.33
CA ASN A 41 7.03 -5.41 1.08
C ASN A 41 7.74 -6.11 -0.08
N THR A 42 8.17 -5.36 -1.09
CA THR A 42 8.93 -5.93 -2.22
C THR A 42 10.30 -6.42 -1.76
N THR A 43 10.96 -5.72 -0.83
CA THR A 43 12.20 -6.21 -0.19
C THR A 43 11.94 -7.49 0.60
N ARG A 44 10.86 -7.55 1.38
CA ARG A 44 10.50 -8.76 2.15
C ARG A 44 10.15 -9.95 1.26
N LEU A 45 9.48 -9.70 0.13
CA LEU A 45 9.24 -10.72 -0.89
C LEU A 45 10.57 -11.28 -1.43
N GLY A 46 11.53 -10.40 -1.73
CA GLY A 46 12.88 -10.81 -2.17
C GLY A 46 13.64 -11.62 -1.10
N VAL A 47 13.57 -11.21 0.17
CA VAL A 47 14.16 -11.96 1.29
C VAL A 47 13.46 -13.32 1.46
N GLY A 48 12.14 -13.37 1.37
CA GLY A 48 11.37 -14.61 1.44
C GLY A 48 11.72 -15.59 0.33
N LEU A 49 11.92 -15.09 -0.90
CA LEU A 49 12.42 -15.88 -2.03
C LEU A 49 13.84 -16.41 -1.78
N ALA A 50 14.75 -15.56 -1.30
CA ALA A 50 16.14 -15.94 -1.06
C ALA A 50 16.29 -16.94 0.09
N ALA A 51 15.49 -16.80 1.14
CA ALA A 51 15.53 -17.65 2.33
C ALA A 51 14.64 -18.91 2.23
N ASN A 52 13.89 -19.10 1.13
CA ASN A 52 12.83 -20.11 1.02
C ASN A 52 11.78 -20.06 2.16
N GLU A 53 11.56 -18.87 2.71
CA GLU A 53 10.60 -18.58 3.78
C GLU A 53 9.20 -18.38 3.20
N VAL A 54 8.49 -19.49 2.99
CA VAL A 54 7.17 -19.52 2.33
C VAL A 54 6.14 -18.60 3.00
N THR A 55 6.20 -18.45 4.32
CA THR A 55 5.29 -17.58 5.08
C THR A 55 5.52 -16.10 4.77
N VAL A 56 6.78 -15.67 4.70
CA VAL A 56 7.14 -14.28 4.35
C VAL A 56 6.80 -13.99 2.90
N LEU A 57 7.12 -14.93 2.02
CA LEU A 57 6.87 -14.84 0.58
C LEU A 57 5.37 -14.70 0.27
N SER A 58 4.54 -15.60 0.81
CA SER A 58 3.10 -15.63 0.55
C SER A 58 2.39 -14.39 1.08
N ARG A 59 2.75 -13.92 2.29
CA ARG A 59 2.17 -12.70 2.88
C ARG A 59 2.54 -11.45 2.10
N ALA A 60 3.83 -11.27 1.77
CA ALA A 60 4.27 -10.14 0.96
C ALA A 60 3.62 -10.14 -0.43
N GLY A 61 3.54 -11.31 -1.08
CA GLY A 61 2.94 -11.46 -2.40
C GLY A 61 1.44 -11.17 -2.39
N LEU A 62 0.70 -11.66 -1.38
CA LEU A 62 -0.74 -11.40 -1.24
C LEU A 62 -1.03 -9.90 -1.05
N LEU A 63 -0.24 -9.23 -0.20
CA LEU A 63 -0.38 -7.79 0.05
C LEU A 63 -0.13 -6.97 -1.23
N ILE A 64 0.93 -7.29 -1.96
CA ILE A 64 1.24 -6.65 -3.24
C ILE A 64 0.10 -6.89 -4.24
N GLY A 65 -0.40 -8.13 -4.35
CA GLY A 65 -1.48 -8.48 -5.25
C GLY A 65 -2.79 -7.75 -4.94
N MET A 66 -3.20 -7.71 -3.67
CA MET A 66 -4.39 -6.98 -3.22
C MET A 66 -4.26 -5.47 -3.46
N PHE A 67 -3.07 -4.90 -3.23
CA PHE A 67 -2.81 -3.48 -3.49
C PHE A 67 -2.97 -3.14 -4.98
N VAL A 68 -2.34 -3.93 -5.86
CA VAL A 68 -2.44 -3.73 -7.31
C VAL A 68 -3.89 -3.88 -7.79
N ALA A 69 -4.61 -4.89 -7.30
CA ALA A 69 -6.02 -5.08 -7.62
C ALA A 69 -6.86 -3.87 -7.18
N GLY A 70 -6.66 -3.38 -5.95
CA GLY A 70 -7.37 -2.21 -5.42
C GLY A 70 -7.10 -0.93 -6.23
N VAL A 71 -5.84 -0.64 -6.55
CA VAL A 71 -5.48 0.55 -7.35
C VAL A 71 -6.02 0.45 -8.78
N THR A 72 -5.98 -0.74 -9.38
CA THR A 72 -6.53 -0.97 -10.72
C THR A 72 -8.04 -0.74 -10.72
N LEU A 73 -8.77 -1.29 -9.75
CA LEU A 73 -10.20 -1.08 -9.58
C LEU A 73 -10.54 0.40 -9.33
N ALA A 74 -9.75 1.09 -8.51
CA ALA A 74 -9.93 2.51 -8.27
C ALA A 74 -9.70 3.35 -9.54
N SER A 75 -8.71 3.00 -10.36
CA SER A 75 -8.42 3.70 -11.62
C SER A 75 -9.48 3.50 -12.71
N LEU A 76 -10.30 2.45 -12.59
CA LEU A 76 -11.40 2.15 -13.51
C LEU A 76 -12.68 2.93 -13.17
N LEU A 77 -12.74 3.59 -12.00
CA LEU A 77 -13.87 4.41 -11.63
C LEU A 77 -13.90 5.67 -12.52
N PRO A 78 -14.98 5.90 -13.29
CA PRO A 78 -15.11 7.09 -14.11
C PRO A 78 -15.18 8.35 -13.24
N GLU A 79 -14.49 9.41 -13.63
CA GLU A 79 -14.64 10.74 -13.05
C GLU A 79 -15.96 11.40 -13.51
N THR A 80 -17.09 10.98 -12.92
CA THR A 80 -18.43 11.59 -13.13
C THR A 80 -18.71 12.72 -12.15
#